data_AF-A0A3C0L8K4-F1
#
_entry.id   AF-A0A3C0L8K4-F1
#
_cell.length_a   1.000
_cell.length_b   1.000
_cell.length_c   1.000
_cell.angle_alpha   90.00
_cell.angle_beta   90.00
_cell.angle_gamma   90.00
#
_symmetry.space_group_name_H-M   'P 1'
#
loop_
_entity.id
_entity.type
_entity.pdbx_description
1 polymer ?
#
loop_
_entity_poly.entity_id
_entity_poly.type
_entity_poly.pdbx_seq_one_letter_code
_entity_poly.pdbx_strand_id
1 'polypeptide(L)'
;MIKINLDDLLHPRIIDKSISLYKKGNFPQAAWESVKQVELALKKKGGIKDEEKLFGARLIETLFGSGKSIKLKIPLGDKLQKEAKELFKSAFSYYRNYLAHKEGNKVNKIICVRIMILASELLDLIDTSYVSFAEIGEVKGLIKQGIFENESQLSDLLSFLSSQVFPHEAFDGMFEGLAERGYTKTQYEIVFDLGLVEYHSEMRNHSFPGELEDWDEFGWIELTPKGRKILAQIQNSSTD
;
A
#
# COMPACT_ATOMS: atom_id res chain seq x y z
N MET A 1 16.95 -31.52 -3.66
CA MET A 1 15.57 -31.19 -4.08
C MET A 1 14.85 -30.61 -2.86
N ILE A 2 14.56 -29.31 -2.86
CA ILE A 2 13.88 -28.65 -1.73
C ILE A 2 12.40 -29.01 -1.82
N LYS A 3 11.84 -29.62 -0.77
CA LYS A 3 10.39 -29.79 -0.63
C LYS A 3 9.86 -28.51 0.01
N ILE A 4 9.06 -27.76 -0.74
CA ILE A 4 8.33 -26.61 -0.22
C ILE A 4 7.00 -27.12 0.35
N ASN A 5 6.69 -26.79 1.60
CA ASN A 5 5.39 -27.10 2.18
C ASN A 5 4.37 -26.07 1.66
N LEU A 6 3.16 -26.55 1.32
CA LEU A 6 2.10 -25.65 0.87
C LEU A 6 1.75 -24.62 1.95
N ASP A 7 1.79 -25.01 3.22
CA ASP A 7 1.47 -24.12 4.33
C ASP A 7 2.46 -22.93 4.41
N ASP A 8 3.69 -23.08 3.91
CA ASP A 8 4.70 -22.01 3.86
C ASP A 8 4.44 -20.99 2.73
N LEU A 9 3.58 -21.34 1.76
CA LEU A 9 3.25 -20.51 0.60
C LEU A 9 1.92 -19.77 0.74
N LEU A 10 1.20 -20.01 1.85
CA LEU A 10 -0.15 -19.52 2.02
C LEU A 10 -0.21 -18.42 3.06
N HIS A 11 -1.00 -17.39 2.76
CA HIS A 11 -1.29 -16.33 3.70
C HIS A 11 -1.97 -16.91 4.97
N PRO A 12 -1.65 -16.43 6.18
CA PRO A 12 -2.20 -16.98 7.43
C PRO A 12 -3.73 -17.10 7.47
N ARG A 13 -4.45 -16.14 6.86
CA ARG A 13 -5.92 -16.22 6.72
C ARG A 13 -6.41 -17.42 5.91
N ILE A 14 -5.69 -17.80 4.86
CA ILE A 14 -6.04 -18.95 4.01
C ILE A 14 -5.71 -20.26 4.73
N ILE A 15 -4.60 -20.28 5.49
CA ILE A 15 -4.28 -21.42 6.36
C ILE A 15 -5.44 -21.63 7.35
N ASP A 16 -5.86 -20.59 8.07
CA ASP A 16 -6.94 -20.67 9.05
C ASP A 16 -8.29 -21.11 8.43
N LYS A 17 -8.67 -20.52 7.29
CA LYS A 17 -10.03 -20.69 6.73
C LYS A 17 -10.19 -21.77 5.67
N SER A 18 -9.12 -22.15 4.96
CA SER A 18 -9.24 -22.96 3.75
C SER A 18 -8.45 -24.26 3.78
N ILE A 19 -7.38 -24.38 4.59
CA ILE A 19 -6.51 -25.56 4.54
C ILE A 19 -7.22 -26.86 4.95
N SER A 20 -8.16 -26.77 5.90
CA SER A 20 -8.94 -27.93 6.36
C SER A 20 -9.82 -28.49 5.23
N LEU A 21 -10.41 -27.62 4.41
CA LEU A 21 -11.20 -28.01 3.24
C LEU A 21 -10.33 -28.67 2.18
N TYR A 22 -9.15 -28.10 1.92
CA TYR A 22 -8.18 -28.69 1.00
C TYR A 22 -7.73 -30.09 1.43
N LYS A 23 -7.36 -30.25 2.71
CA LYS A 23 -6.90 -31.53 3.29
C LYS A 23 -8.00 -32.61 3.23
N LYS A 24 -9.28 -32.23 3.25
CA LYS A 24 -10.44 -33.12 3.10
C LYS A 24 -10.83 -33.42 1.64
N GLY A 25 -10.13 -32.84 0.66
CA GLY A 25 -10.43 -33.03 -0.76
C GLY A 25 -11.56 -32.13 -1.30
N ASN A 26 -12.07 -31.19 -0.50
CA ASN A 26 -13.12 -30.26 -0.89
C ASN A 26 -12.54 -29.06 -1.66
N PHE A 27 -11.93 -29.35 -2.82
CA PHE A 27 -11.12 -28.39 -3.57
C PHE A 27 -11.91 -27.16 -4.07
N PRO A 28 -13.12 -27.28 -4.65
CA PRO A 28 -13.90 -26.10 -5.05
C PRO A 28 -14.20 -25.17 -3.87
N GLN A 29 -14.58 -25.74 -2.72
CA GLN A 29 -14.91 -24.97 -1.53
C GLN A 29 -13.68 -24.30 -0.92
N ALA A 30 -12.53 -24.98 -0.89
CA ALA A 30 -11.28 -24.39 -0.42
C ALA A 30 -10.85 -23.19 -1.28
N ALA A 31 -10.96 -23.32 -2.60
CA ALA A 31 -10.68 -22.23 -3.55
C ALA A 31 -11.66 -21.05 -3.36
N TRP A 32 -12.96 -21.33 -3.23
CA TRP A 32 -13.98 -20.30 -2.98
C TRP A 32 -13.72 -19.53 -1.69
N GLU A 33 -13.47 -20.25 -0.59
CA GLU A 33 -13.22 -19.64 0.70
C GLU A 33 -11.95 -18.76 0.66
N SER A 34 -10.92 -19.18 -0.06
CA SER A 34 -9.68 -18.39 -0.21
C SER A 34 -9.94 -17.05 -0.90
N VAL A 35 -10.68 -17.05 -2.02
CA VAL A 35 -11.05 -15.80 -2.72
C VAL A 35 -11.99 -14.95 -1.87
N LYS A 36 -12.88 -15.55 -1.09
CA LYS A 36 -13.74 -14.84 -0.14
C LYS A 36 -12.93 -14.11 0.94
N GLN A 37 -11.84 -14.69 1.43
CA GLN A 37 -10.98 -14.03 2.41
C GLN A 37 -10.32 -12.76 1.87
N VAL A 38 -10.01 -12.70 0.57
CA VAL A 38 -9.54 -11.48 -0.11
C VAL A 38 -10.60 -10.37 -0.02
N GLU A 39 -11.86 -10.69 -0.29
CA GLU A 39 -12.97 -9.72 -0.19
C GLU A 39 -13.11 -9.18 1.24
N LEU A 40 -13.10 -10.07 2.23
CA LEU A 40 -13.24 -9.71 3.64
C LEU A 40 -12.06 -8.86 4.11
N ALA A 41 -10.84 -9.15 3.63
CA ALA A 41 -9.66 -8.34 3.90
C ALA A 41 -9.81 -6.91 3.36
N LEU A 42 -10.26 -6.75 2.12
CA LEU A 42 -10.51 -5.44 1.53
C LEU A 42 -11.57 -4.65 2.30
N LYS A 43 -12.72 -5.26 2.60
CA LYS A 43 -13.80 -4.62 3.36
C LYS A 43 -13.30 -4.14 4.72
N LYS A 44 -12.56 -5.00 5.43
CA LYS A 44 -11.95 -4.66 6.73
C LYS A 44 -10.96 -3.50 6.60
N LYS A 45 -10.06 -3.54 5.62
CA LYS A 45 -9.04 -2.49 5.42
C LYS A 45 -9.67 -1.15 5.05
N GLY A 46 -10.74 -1.18 4.24
CA GLY A 46 -11.48 0.02 3.83
C GLY A 46 -12.52 0.52 4.85
N GLY A 47 -12.60 -0.05 6.05
CA GLY A 47 -13.53 0.40 7.09
C GLY A 47 -15.02 0.16 6.79
N ILE A 48 -15.36 -0.71 5.83
CA ILE A 48 -16.74 -1.03 5.46
C ILE A 48 -17.33 -1.94 6.54
N LYS A 49 -18.23 -1.38 7.37
CA LYS A 49 -18.94 -2.08 8.45
C LYS A 49 -20.23 -2.74 7.92
N ASP A 50 -20.09 -3.92 7.32
CA ASP A 50 -21.13 -4.89 6.91
C ASP A 50 -22.34 -4.44 6.04
N GLU A 51 -22.78 -5.36 5.16
CA GLU A 51 -23.98 -5.35 4.30
C GLU A 51 -24.21 -4.27 3.23
N GLU A 52 -23.26 -3.37 2.94
CA GLU A 52 -23.33 -2.66 1.66
C GLU A 52 -23.19 -3.68 0.49
N LYS A 53 -24.06 -3.58 -0.52
CA LYS A 53 -24.11 -4.42 -1.75
C LYS A 53 -22.84 -4.32 -2.62
N LEU A 54 -21.71 -3.93 -2.06
CA LEU A 54 -20.41 -3.84 -2.71
C LEU A 54 -19.71 -5.19 -2.66
N PHE A 55 -19.67 -5.85 -3.81
CA PHE A 55 -19.01 -7.11 -4.05
C PHE A 55 -18.34 -7.09 -5.43
N GLY A 56 -17.40 -8.02 -5.66
CA GLY A 56 -16.78 -8.18 -6.97
C GLY A 56 -15.99 -6.94 -7.41
N ALA A 57 -16.06 -6.64 -8.71
CA ALA A 57 -15.36 -5.51 -9.31
C ALA A 57 -15.77 -4.14 -8.72
N ARG A 58 -17.03 -3.97 -8.30
CA ARG A 58 -17.53 -2.72 -7.72
C ARG A 58 -16.84 -2.39 -6.39
N LEU A 59 -16.63 -3.40 -5.54
CA LEU A 59 -15.89 -3.24 -4.28
C LEU A 59 -14.48 -2.69 -4.55
N ILE A 60 -13.78 -3.25 -5.53
CA ILE A 60 -12.41 -2.85 -5.89
C ILE A 60 -12.40 -1.44 -6.50
N GLU A 61 -13.38 -1.10 -7.34
CA GLU A 61 -13.49 0.24 -7.92
C GLU A 61 -13.71 1.32 -6.86
N THR A 62 -14.57 1.04 -5.87
CA THR A 62 -14.81 1.92 -4.73
C THR A 62 -13.56 2.05 -3.87
N LEU A 63 -12.94 0.93 -3.49
CA LEU A 63 -11.84 0.92 -2.51
C LEU A 63 -10.48 1.30 -3.10
N PHE A 64 -10.25 1.19 -4.40
CA PHE A 64 -9.01 1.63 -5.06
C PHE A 64 -9.24 2.85 -5.97
N GLY A 65 -10.38 3.56 -5.83
CA GLY A 65 -10.80 4.69 -6.69
C GLY A 65 -10.24 6.06 -6.30
N SER A 66 -10.63 7.14 -7.00
CA SER A 66 -10.31 8.52 -6.61
C SER A 66 -11.14 8.92 -5.39
N GLY A 67 -10.54 8.95 -4.20
CA GLY A 67 -11.20 9.34 -2.94
C GLY A 67 -10.76 8.48 -1.75
N LYS A 68 -11.71 7.79 -1.12
CA LYS A 68 -11.49 6.80 -0.05
C LYS A 68 -10.73 5.58 -0.58
N SER A 69 -9.43 5.72 -0.80
CA SER A 69 -8.63 4.70 -1.46
C SER A 69 -7.67 3.99 -0.54
N ILE A 70 -7.83 2.67 -0.48
CA ILE A 70 -6.70 1.77 -0.28
C ILE A 70 -5.77 1.99 -1.48
N LYS A 71 -4.50 2.25 -1.22
CA LYS A 71 -3.45 2.26 -2.23
C LYS A 71 -2.52 1.11 -1.96
N LEU A 72 -2.25 0.31 -2.99
CA LEU A 72 -1.31 -0.81 -2.90
C LEU A 72 0.09 -0.25 -2.66
N LYS A 73 0.93 -0.92 -1.88
CA LYS A 73 2.33 -0.47 -1.72
C LYS A 73 3.13 -0.96 -2.91
N ILE A 74 3.14 -0.17 -3.98
CA ILE A 74 3.87 -0.45 -5.22
C ILE A 74 4.99 0.56 -5.31
N PRO A 75 6.23 0.12 -5.57
CA PRO A 75 7.30 1.04 -5.87
C PRO A 75 6.92 1.83 -7.13
N LEU A 76 6.93 3.17 -7.02
CA LEU A 76 7.01 4.13 -8.13
C LEU A 76 5.68 4.49 -8.84
N GLY A 77 5.00 5.52 -8.32
CA GLY A 77 4.15 6.43 -9.10
C GLY A 77 2.72 5.97 -9.49
N ASP A 78 1.90 6.94 -9.90
CA ASP A 78 0.46 6.75 -10.20
C ASP A 78 0.17 5.77 -11.34
N LYS A 79 1.09 5.62 -12.29
CA LYS A 79 0.97 4.67 -13.40
C LYS A 79 1.00 3.22 -12.92
N LEU A 80 2.01 2.85 -12.12
CA LEU A 80 2.12 1.49 -11.58
C LEU A 80 1.01 1.18 -10.58
N GLN A 81 0.52 2.18 -9.84
CA GLN A 81 -0.71 2.06 -9.03
C GLN A 81 -1.91 1.64 -9.87
N LYS A 82 -2.11 2.29 -11.03
CA LYS A 82 -3.21 1.94 -11.93
C LYS A 82 -3.05 0.52 -12.47
N GLU A 83 -1.86 0.15 -12.92
CA GLU A 83 -1.59 -1.19 -13.48
C GLU A 83 -1.81 -2.30 -12.44
N ALA A 84 -1.32 -2.12 -11.22
CA ALA A 84 -1.53 -3.10 -10.16
C ALA A 84 -2.97 -3.15 -9.68
N LYS A 85 -3.69 -2.02 -9.65
CA LYS A 85 -5.14 -2.01 -9.43
C LYS A 85 -5.85 -2.84 -10.49
N GLU A 86 -5.47 -2.69 -11.76
CA GLU A 86 -6.05 -3.47 -12.87
C GLU A 86 -5.72 -4.96 -12.74
N LEU A 87 -4.50 -5.32 -12.37
CA LEU A 87 -4.09 -6.69 -12.07
C LEU A 87 -4.94 -7.29 -10.94
N PHE A 88 -5.00 -6.60 -9.80
CA PHE A 88 -5.78 -7.02 -8.64
C PHE A 88 -7.25 -7.22 -9.02
N LYS A 89 -7.83 -6.21 -9.70
CA LYS A 89 -9.24 -6.21 -10.11
C LYS A 89 -9.56 -7.40 -11.01
N SER A 90 -8.74 -7.60 -12.03
CA SER A 90 -8.96 -8.60 -13.06
C SER A 90 -8.78 -10.01 -12.49
N ALA A 91 -7.72 -10.24 -11.72
CA ALA A 91 -7.47 -11.51 -11.05
C ALA A 91 -8.61 -11.89 -10.10
N PHE A 92 -8.96 -11.00 -9.16
CA PHE A 92 -10.03 -11.26 -8.20
C PHE A 92 -11.37 -11.52 -8.90
N SER A 93 -11.74 -10.67 -9.87
CA SER A 93 -13.03 -10.79 -10.56
C SER A 93 -13.12 -12.07 -11.37
N TYR A 94 -12.05 -12.44 -12.08
CA TYR A 94 -12.01 -13.68 -12.86
C TYR A 94 -12.22 -14.90 -11.98
N TYR A 95 -11.41 -15.08 -10.93
CA TYR A 95 -11.48 -16.28 -10.09
C TYR A 95 -12.75 -16.35 -9.25
N ARG A 96 -13.24 -15.21 -8.76
CA ARG A 96 -14.54 -15.16 -8.09
C ARG A 96 -15.65 -15.66 -9.02
N ASN A 97 -15.72 -15.13 -10.24
CA ASN A 97 -16.77 -15.54 -11.19
C ASN A 97 -16.59 -16.99 -11.63
N TYR A 98 -15.37 -17.40 -11.95
CA TYR A 98 -15.05 -18.78 -12.30
C TYR A 98 -15.53 -19.79 -11.26
N LEU A 99 -15.34 -19.48 -9.97
CA LEU A 99 -15.76 -20.33 -8.87
C LEU A 99 -17.26 -20.24 -8.55
N ALA A 100 -17.91 -19.11 -8.84
CA ALA A 100 -19.35 -18.91 -8.61
C ALA A 100 -20.23 -19.66 -9.63
N HIS A 101 -19.68 -19.95 -10.81
CA HIS A 101 -20.38 -20.61 -11.90
C HIS A 101 -20.09 -22.12 -11.95
N LYS A 102 -20.76 -22.82 -12.88
CA LYS A 102 -20.70 -24.30 -12.99
C LYS A 102 -19.28 -24.82 -13.18
N GLU A 103 -18.41 -24.01 -13.78
CA GLU A 103 -17.00 -24.27 -14.00
C GLU A 103 -16.24 -24.47 -12.69
N GLY A 104 -16.64 -23.79 -11.61
CA GLY A 104 -16.05 -23.91 -10.28
C GLY A 104 -16.12 -25.32 -9.70
N ASN A 105 -17.14 -26.11 -10.07
CA ASN A 105 -17.27 -27.51 -9.65
C ASN A 105 -16.18 -28.41 -10.24
N LYS A 106 -15.48 -27.96 -11.29
CA LYS A 106 -14.39 -28.71 -11.95
C LYS A 106 -13.01 -28.40 -11.35
N VAL A 107 -12.94 -27.60 -10.29
CA VAL A 107 -11.69 -27.31 -9.59
C VAL A 107 -11.14 -28.58 -8.98
N ASN A 108 -10.04 -29.06 -9.56
CA ASN A 108 -9.26 -30.17 -9.03
C ASN A 108 -8.19 -29.67 -8.04
N LYS A 109 -7.45 -30.60 -7.43
CA LYS A 109 -6.38 -30.32 -6.46
C LYS A 109 -5.38 -29.26 -6.95
N ILE A 110 -4.93 -29.36 -8.20
CA ILE A 110 -3.91 -28.48 -8.77
C ILE A 110 -4.47 -27.08 -8.98
N ILE A 111 -5.67 -26.96 -9.53
CA ILE A 111 -6.35 -25.67 -9.73
C ILE A 111 -6.60 -25.00 -8.39
N CYS A 112 -7.04 -25.76 -7.38
CA CYS A 112 -7.24 -25.24 -6.03
C CYS A 112 -5.97 -24.63 -5.44
N VAL A 113 -4.84 -25.35 -5.51
CA VAL A 113 -3.55 -24.82 -5.00
C VAL A 113 -3.18 -23.51 -5.69
N ARG A 114 -3.32 -23.42 -7.02
CA ARG A 114 -3.03 -22.20 -7.78
C ARG A 114 -3.90 -21.02 -7.32
N ILE A 115 -5.19 -21.26 -7.10
CA ILE A 115 -6.12 -20.23 -6.62
C ILE A 115 -5.78 -19.81 -5.18
N MET A 116 -5.43 -20.76 -4.30
CA MET A 116 -5.05 -20.46 -2.92
C MET A 116 -3.76 -19.61 -2.86
N ILE A 117 -2.77 -19.92 -3.69
CA ILE A 117 -1.53 -19.13 -3.80
C ILE A 117 -1.84 -17.73 -4.33
N LEU A 118 -2.62 -17.63 -5.41
CA LEU A 118 -3.01 -16.32 -5.94
C LEU A 118 -3.80 -15.48 -4.92
N ALA A 119 -4.72 -16.10 -4.19
CA ALA A 119 -5.45 -15.42 -3.13
C ALA A 119 -4.52 -14.97 -1.98
N SER A 120 -3.42 -15.71 -1.74
CA SER A 120 -2.39 -15.31 -0.78
C SER A 120 -1.64 -14.06 -1.26
N GLU A 121 -1.20 -14.05 -2.51
CA GLU A 121 -0.56 -12.87 -3.15
C GLU A 121 -1.46 -11.63 -3.04
N LEU A 122 -2.76 -11.76 -3.34
CA LEU A 122 -3.70 -10.65 -3.20
C LEU A 122 -3.88 -10.20 -1.74
N LEU A 123 -3.80 -11.11 -0.77
CA LEU A 123 -3.85 -10.76 0.65
C LEU A 123 -2.59 -10.02 1.09
N ASP A 124 -1.41 -10.44 0.65
CA ASP A 124 -0.14 -9.77 0.93
C ASP A 124 -0.13 -8.33 0.37
N LEU A 125 -0.69 -8.13 -0.83
CA LEU A 125 -0.91 -6.81 -1.40
C LEU A 125 -1.86 -5.93 -0.56
N ILE A 126 -2.89 -6.52 0.04
CA ILE A 126 -3.80 -5.78 0.96
C ILE A 126 -3.11 -5.47 2.29
N ASP A 127 -2.35 -6.41 2.83
CA ASP A 127 -1.71 -6.23 4.13
C ASP A 127 -0.65 -5.12 4.04
N THR A 128 0.09 -5.07 2.93
CA THR A 128 1.07 -4.01 2.65
C THR A 128 0.45 -2.68 2.19
N SER A 129 -0.80 -2.67 1.70
CA SER A 129 -1.49 -1.44 1.30
C SER A 129 -1.72 -0.45 2.45
N TYR A 130 -1.97 0.81 2.15
CA TYR A 130 -2.32 1.83 3.14
C TYR A 130 -3.66 2.49 2.80
N VAL A 131 -4.30 3.05 3.84
CA VAL A 131 -5.58 3.75 3.71
C VAL A 131 -5.32 5.24 3.48
N SER A 132 -6.13 5.90 2.65
CA SER A 132 -5.95 7.31 2.34
C SER A 132 -6.08 8.21 3.59
N PHE A 133 -5.42 9.37 3.51
CA PHE A 133 -5.41 10.36 4.59
C PHE A 133 -6.79 10.88 5.01
N ALA A 134 -7.75 10.95 4.09
CA ALA A 134 -9.10 11.36 4.47
C ALA A 134 -9.76 10.31 5.38
N GLU A 135 -9.55 9.03 5.09
CA GLU A 135 -10.17 7.93 5.84
C GLU A 135 -9.52 7.72 7.21
N ILE A 136 -8.22 8.02 7.35
CA ILE A 136 -7.56 7.96 8.66
C ILE A 136 -8.10 9.03 9.61
N GLY A 137 -8.78 10.07 9.09
CA GLY A 137 -9.26 11.24 9.84
C GLY A 137 -8.31 12.44 9.74
N GLU A 138 -7.50 12.50 8.68
CA GLU A 138 -6.48 13.53 8.44
C GLU A 138 -5.49 13.64 9.62
N VAL A 139 -5.02 14.85 9.94
CA VAL A 139 -4.07 15.10 11.03
C VAL A 139 -4.60 14.58 12.36
N LYS A 140 -5.87 14.86 12.67
CA LYS A 140 -6.52 14.39 13.91
C LYS A 140 -6.57 12.88 14.00
N GLY A 141 -6.76 12.23 12.86
CA GLY A 141 -6.73 10.78 12.70
C GLY A 141 -5.40 10.16 13.10
N LEU A 142 -4.31 10.73 12.58
CA LEU A 142 -2.96 10.31 12.90
C LEU A 142 -2.63 10.45 14.39
N ILE A 143 -3.06 11.55 15.00
CA ILE A 143 -2.86 11.80 16.44
C ILE A 143 -3.68 10.81 17.27
N LYS A 144 -4.95 10.60 16.92
CA LYS A 144 -5.83 9.67 17.62
C LYS A 144 -5.33 8.22 17.58
N GLN A 145 -4.61 7.84 16.52
CA GLN A 145 -3.98 6.53 16.39
C GLN A 145 -2.62 6.43 17.09
N GLY A 146 -2.15 7.51 17.73
CA GLY A 146 -0.86 7.56 18.43
C GLY A 146 0.34 7.54 17.50
N ILE A 147 0.16 7.87 16.21
CA ILE A 147 1.25 7.91 15.24
C ILE A 147 2.07 9.19 15.43
N PHE A 148 1.39 10.30 15.70
CA PHE A 148 2.01 11.54 16.14
C PHE A 148 1.38 11.96 17.47
N GLU A 149 2.17 12.57 18.35
CA GLU A 149 1.67 13.06 19.64
C GLU A 149 0.81 14.31 19.47
N ASN A 150 1.18 15.16 18.51
CA ASN A 150 0.54 16.44 18.24
C ASN A 150 0.82 16.92 16.80
N GLU A 151 0.17 18.02 16.41
CA GLU A 151 0.31 18.58 15.06
C GLU A 151 1.71 19.15 14.80
N SER A 152 2.39 19.65 15.84
CA SER A 152 3.75 20.20 15.73
C SER A 152 4.75 19.13 15.29
N GLN A 153 4.62 17.90 15.79
CA GLN A 153 5.48 16.78 15.38
C GLN A 153 5.31 16.43 13.89
N LEU A 154 4.09 16.51 13.35
CA LEU A 154 3.85 16.30 11.91
C LEU A 154 4.40 17.47 11.08
N SER A 155 4.20 18.71 11.54
CA SER A 155 4.71 19.91 10.88
C SER A 155 6.24 19.93 10.79
N ASP A 156 6.93 19.57 11.88
CA ASP A 156 8.39 19.48 11.91
C ASP A 156 8.90 18.41 10.95
N LEU A 157 8.27 17.22 10.92
CA LEU A 157 8.66 16.14 10.00
C LEU A 157 8.50 16.55 8.53
N LEU A 158 7.36 17.15 8.18
CA LEU A 158 7.10 17.62 6.81
C LEU A 158 8.11 18.70 6.39
N SER A 159 8.40 19.62 7.30
CA SER A 159 9.40 20.68 7.07
C SER A 159 10.79 20.09 6.87
N PHE A 160 11.21 19.18 7.75
CA PHE A 160 12.50 18.51 7.69
C PHE A 160 12.64 17.74 6.37
N LEU A 161 11.68 16.87 6.03
CA LEU A 161 11.73 16.07 4.80
C LEU A 161 11.78 16.95 3.55
N SER A 162 11.00 18.04 3.51
CA SER A 162 10.97 18.96 2.36
C SER A 162 12.26 19.76 2.13
N SER A 163 13.19 19.72 3.10
CA SER A 163 14.50 20.35 3.00
C SER A 163 15.60 19.38 2.55
N GLN A 164 15.29 18.09 2.39
CA GLN A 164 16.28 17.08 2.09
C GLN A 164 16.61 17.02 0.59
N VAL A 165 17.91 16.98 0.32
CA VAL A 165 18.52 16.81 -1.00
C VAL A 165 19.55 15.69 -0.94
N PHE A 166 19.66 14.92 -2.01
CA PHE A 166 20.43 13.67 -2.07
C PHE A 166 21.32 13.66 -3.32
N PRO A 167 22.50 14.28 -3.26
CA PRO A 167 23.53 14.06 -4.27
C PRO A 167 23.89 12.56 -4.31
N HIS A 168 23.89 11.97 -5.50
CA HIS A 168 24.18 10.54 -5.73
C HIS A 168 23.30 9.58 -4.90
N GLU A 169 22.05 9.97 -4.61
CA GLU A 169 21.10 9.17 -3.81
C GLU A 169 21.62 8.75 -2.42
N ALA A 170 22.51 9.53 -1.81
CA ALA A 170 23.04 9.23 -0.48
C ALA A 170 22.03 9.61 0.64
N PHE A 171 21.20 8.65 1.08
CA PHE A 171 20.14 8.88 2.07
C PHE A 171 20.57 8.86 3.55
N ASP A 172 21.80 8.46 3.86
CA ASP A 172 22.25 8.18 5.23
C ASP A 172 22.04 9.38 6.17
N GLY A 173 22.39 10.59 5.71
CA GLY A 173 22.23 11.82 6.50
C GLY A 173 20.77 12.15 6.84
N MET A 174 19.82 11.81 5.97
CA MET A 174 18.39 11.97 6.29
C MET A 174 17.97 11.00 7.39
N PHE A 175 18.37 9.72 7.30
CA PHE A 175 18.01 8.73 8.32
C PHE A 175 18.65 9.03 9.68
N GLU A 176 19.89 9.53 9.69
CA GLU A 176 20.53 10.06 10.91
C GLU A 176 19.73 11.23 11.49
N GLY A 177 19.38 12.22 10.66
CA GLY A 177 18.61 13.39 11.09
C GLY A 177 17.20 13.05 11.60
N LEU A 178 16.55 12.03 11.04
CA LEU A 178 15.27 11.48 11.53
C LEU A 178 15.44 10.83 12.91
N ALA A 179 16.49 10.03 13.09
CA ALA A 179 16.77 9.35 14.35
C ALA A 179 17.10 10.35 15.47
N GLU A 180 17.91 11.38 15.18
CA GLU A 180 18.24 12.46 16.13
C GLU A 180 17.01 13.24 16.59
N ARG A 181 16.02 13.41 15.72
CA ARG A 181 14.73 14.06 16.02
C ARG A 181 13.74 13.13 16.72
N GLY A 182 14.10 11.86 16.93
CA GLY A 182 13.25 10.87 17.58
C GLY A 182 12.12 10.34 16.70
N TYR A 183 12.20 10.50 15.38
CA TYR A 183 11.21 9.95 14.47
C TYR A 183 11.36 8.45 14.29
N THR A 184 10.24 7.74 14.43
CA THR A 184 10.18 6.30 14.15
C THR A 184 9.99 6.04 12.66
N LYS A 185 10.34 4.82 12.23
CA LYS A 185 10.09 4.35 10.87
C LYS A 185 8.64 4.53 10.42
N THR A 186 7.71 4.18 11.29
CA THR A 186 6.27 4.33 11.00
C THR A 186 5.89 5.79 10.71
N GLN A 187 6.48 6.75 11.41
CA GLN A 187 6.15 8.17 11.24
C GLN A 187 6.65 8.75 9.92
N TYR A 188 7.87 8.43 9.49
CA TYR A 188 8.32 8.93 8.20
C TYR A 188 7.75 8.13 7.03
N GLU A 189 7.52 6.82 7.14
CA GLU A 189 6.88 6.06 6.06
C GLU A 189 5.44 6.51 5.81
N ILE A 190 4.67 6.81 6.87
CA ILE A 190 3.26 7.15 6.69
C ILE A 190 3.06 8.46 5.94
N VAL A 191 3.97 9.43 6.02
CA VAL A 191 3.82 10.70 5.28
C VAL A 191 4.06 10.52 3.77
N PHE A 192 4.90 9.57 3.37
CA PHE A 192 5.02 9.14 1.97
C PHE A 192 3.79 8.35 1.53
N ASP A 193 3.36 7.37 2.33
CA ASP A 193 2.17 6.57 2.05
C ASP A 193 0.95 7.49 1.87
N LEU A 194 0.72 8.44 2.76
CA LEU A 194 -0.39 9.37 2.67
C LEU A 194 -0.27 10.40 1.53
N GLY A 195 0.83 10.39 0.78
CA GLY A 195 1.13 11.31 -0.31
C GLY A 195 1.22 12.76 0.18
N LEU A 196 1.81 12.98 1.35
CA LEU A 196 2.10 14.32 1.86
C LEU A 196 3.45 14.81 1.33
N VAL A 197 4.39 13.89 1.13
CA VAL A 197 5.69 14.11 0.50
C VAL A 197 5.89 13.13 -0.65
N GLU A 198 6.74 13.49 -1.58
CA GLU A 198 7.17 12.64 -2.70
C GLU A 198 8.67 12.82 -2.98
N TYR A 199 9.32 11.78 -3.49
CA TYR A 199 10.71 11.82 -3.91
C TYR A 199 10.79 12.05 -5.41
N HIS A 200 11.69 12.93 -5.81
CA HIS A 200 12.05 13.18 -7.20
C HIS A 200 13.54 12.91 -7.38
N SER A 201 13.91 12.46 -8.58
CA SER A 201 15.30 12.45 -9.01
C SER A 201 15.42 12.96 -10.45
N GLU A 202 16.52 13.64 -10.75
CA GLU A 202 16.87 14.04 -12.11
C GLU A 202 18.37 13.84 -12.35
N MET A 203 18.73 13.52 -13.60
CA MET A 203 20.13 13.60 -14.04
C MET A 203 20.45 15.07 -14.33
N ARG A 204 21.45 15.62 -13.65
CA ARG A 204 21.90 16.99 -13.82
C ARG A 204 23.37 17.02 -14.20
N ASN A 205 23.69 17.85 -15.20
CA ASN A 205 25.08 18.14 -15.54
C ASN A 205 25.59 19.29 -14.66
N HIS A 206 26.65 19.04 -13.91
CA HIS A 206 27.30 19.99 -13.02
C HIS A 206 28.53 20.65 -13.66
N SER A 207 28.91 20.27 -14.88
CA SER A 207 30.08 20.81 -15.57
C SER A 207 29.97 22.33 -15.78
N PHE A 208 31.06 23.07 -15.55
CA PHE A 208 31.13 24.46 -15.98
C PHE A 208 31.28 24.56 -17.50
N PRO A 209 30.92 25.71 -18.12
CA PRO A 209 31.09 25.89 -19.56
C PRO A 209 32.54 25.65 -20.00
N GLY A 210 32.75 24.65 -20.87
CA GLY A 210 34.06 24.28 -21.40
C GLY A 210 34.74 23.09 -20.70
N GLU A 211 34.12 22.52 -19.67
CA GLU A 211 34.57 21.29 -19.02
C GLU A 211 33.92 20.04 -19.64
N LEU A 212 34.46 18.87 -19.30
CA LEU A 212 33.82 17.59 -19.64
C LEU A 212 32.50 17.48 -18.88
N GLU A 213 31.51 16.86 -19.52
CA GLU A 213 30.20 16.65 -18.90
C GLU A 213 30.35 15.84 -17.61
N ASP A 214 29.75 16.36 -16.54
CA ASP A 214 29.80 15.77 -15.21
C ASP A 214 28.35 15.54 -14.76
N TRP A 215 27.84 14.38 -15.14
CA TRP A 215 26.44 14.01 -14.96
C TRP A 215 26.25 13.25 -13.66
N ASP A 216 25.45 13.80 -12.76
CA ASP A 216 25.08 13.14 -11.52
C ASP A 216 23.57 13.01 -11.37
N GLU A 217 23.17 11.96 -10.67
CA GLU A 217 21.79 11.81 -10.20
C GLU A 217 21.60 12.68 -8.95
N PHE A 218 20.60 13.55 -9.01
CA PHE A 218 20.27 14.48 -7.96
C PHE A 218 18.84 14.20 -7.47
N GLY A 219 18.73 13.69 -6.24
CA GLY A 219 17.45 13.40 -5.59
C GLY A 219 17.00 14.52 -4.65
N TRP A 220 15.70 14.69 -4.46
CA TRP A 220 15.14 15.55 -3.40
C TRP A 220 13.75 15.08 -2.99
N ILE A 221 13.32 15.48 -1.79
CA ILE A 221 11.95 15.28 -1.32
C ILE A 221 11.19 16.60 -1.41
N GLU A 222 9.99 16.55 -1.99
CA GLU A 222 9.10 17.71 -2.08
C GLU A 222 7.77 17.45 -1.37
N LEU A 223 7.16 18.51 -0.83
CA LEU A 223 5.77 18.45 -0.38
C LEU A 223 4.83 18.42 -1.57
N THR A 224 3.92 17.45 -1.59
CA THR A 224 2.83 17.45 -2.56
C THR A 224 1.91 18.66 -2.33
N PRO A 225 1.04 19.05 -3.28
CA PRO A 225 0.05 20.10 -3.05
C PRO A 225 -0.79 19.89 -1.77
N LYS A 226 -1.03 18.62 -1.42
CA LYS A 226 -1.73 18.22 -0.20
C LYS A 226 -0.86 18.41 1.03
N GLY A 227 0.41 17.98 1.01
CA GLY A 227 1.37 18.20 2.09
C GLY A 227 1.55 19.69 2.40
N ARG A 228 1.72 20.51 1.36
CA ARG A 228 1.81 21.99 1.49
C ARG A 228 0.59 22.58 2.19
N LYS A 229 -0.62 22.16 1.78
CA LYS A 229 -1.87 22.64 2.38
C LYS A 229 -1.94 22.30 3.88
N ILE A 230 -1.58 21.08 4.25
CA ILE A 230 -1.61 20.63 5.66
C ILE A 230 -0.57 21.38 6.49
N LEU A 231 0.66 21.49 5.98
CA LEU A 231 1.73 22.20 6.67
C LEU A 231 1.32 23.65 6.95
N ALA A 232 0.78 24.35 5.95
CA ALA A 232 0.27 25.72 6.12
C ALA A 232 -0.89 25.81 7.12
N GLN A 233 -1.81 24.84 7.13
CA GLN A 233 -2.92 24.80 8.10
C GLN A 233 -2.42 24.68 9.54
N ILE A 234 -1.45 23.79 9.79
CA ILE A 234 -0.91 23.58 11.14
C ILE A 234 -0.14 24.82 11.61
N GLN A 235 0.71 25.38 10.74
CA GLN A 235 1.51 26.57 11.06
C GLN A 235 0.64 27.79 11.37
N ASN A 236 -0.42 28.02 10.59
CA ASN A 236 -1.35 29.14 10.83
C ASN A 236 -2.15 28.96 12.12
N SER A 237 -2.52 27.72 12.46
CA SER A 237 -3.25 27.41 13.71
C SER A 237 -2.39 27.52 14.96
N SER A 238 -1.07 27.60 14.81
CA SER A 238 -0.11 27.74 15.91
C SER A 238 0.25 29.21 16.21
N THR A 239 -0.22 30.14 15.37
CA THR A 239 0.01 31.59 15.48
C THR A 239 -1.17 32.37 16.07
N ASP A 240 -2.29 31.70 16.36
CA ASP A 240 -3.47 32.22 17.06
C ASP A 240 -3.48 31.76 18.54
#